data_AF-A0A955PXD4-F1
#
_entry.id   AF-A0A955PXD4-F1
#
_cell.length_a   1.000
_cell.length_b   1.000
_cell.length_c   1.000
_cell.angle_alpha   90.00
_cell.angle_beta   90.00
_cell.angle_gamma   90.00
#
_symmetry.space_group_name_H-M   'P 1'
#
loop_
_entity.id
_entity.type
_entity.pdbx_description
1 polymer ?
#
loop_
_entity_poly.entity_id
_entity_poly.type
_entity_poly.pdbx_seq_one_letter_code
_entity_poly.pdbx_strand_id
1 'polypeptide(L)'
;MYASQSLHTPLDQLFSFYRKQVVVSLKPLVLEYYPDLFTQRQDEYRKMMELSAKMTVVGHACAEIAGFPYDARRQMIGSLFGGCCFLADSFIDDFGLDVANSYIDRMDDLLTKGWFEIQTDREKLFYVIIARLFAERDVLDPLLRQAILLLFQAQKRDVAFRSDPESIRSRPRREQLRILRESARNRSGHAILVLTGFLVPAVPLHYVSMIFLAGSLIMHIDDHGDCYSDYLHYHRLTYLNQVADPERTLRRIFQGHIARLRQGLPEGSGRDLLIAFLTKYFATRLKKHRLQKTHRELAWAVYD
;
A
#
# COMPACT_ATOMS: atom_id res chain seq x y z
N MET A 1 15.99 19.57 28.29
CA MET A 1 14.97 18.69 28.90
C MET A 1 13.60 19.24 28.53
N TYR A 2 13.01 18.74 27.45
CA TYR A 2 11.57 18.90 27.19
C TYR A 2 10.98 17.51 27.26
N ALA A 3 10.28 17.22 28.35
CA ALA A 3 9.48 16.01 28.45
C ALA A 3 8.31 16.19 27.46
N SER A 4 8.42 15.56 26.29
CA SER A 4 7.31 15.47 25.34
C SER A 4 6.27 14.54 25.95
N GLN A 5 5.27 15.10 26.64
CA GLN A 5 4.05 14.37 26.92
C GLN A 5 3.44 13.97 25.57
N SER A 6 3.50 12.68 25.24
CA SER A 6 2.81 12.16 24.06
C SER A 6 1.31 12.26 24.31
N LEU A 7 0.69 13.30 23.77
CA LEU A 7 -0.76 13.32 23.61
C LEU A 7 -1.10 12.18 22.65
N HIS A 8 -1.44 11.01 23.19
CA HIS A 8 -1.91 9.86 22.40
C HIS A 8 -3.19 10.28 21.69
N THR A 9 -3.10 10.57 20.40
CA THR A 9 -4.27 10.92 19.60
C THR A 9 -5.20 9.69 19.52
N PRO A 10 -6.51 9.88 19.27
CA PRO A 10 -7.42 8.74 19.04
C PRO A 10 -6.92 7.78 17.95
N LEU A 11 -6.23 8.33 16.94
CA LEU A 11 -5.57 7.55 15.89
C LEU A 11 -4.45 6.66 16.43
N ASP A 12 -3.64 7.13 17.39
CA ASP A 12 -2.53 6.36 17.97
C ASP A 12 -3.04 5.18 18.80
N GLN A 13 -4.12 5.40 19.55
CA GLN A 13 -4.79 4.36 20.32
C GLN A 13 -5.35 3.29 19.37
N LEU A 14 -5.98 3.71 18.28
CA LEU A 14 -6.51 2.82 17.26
C LEU A 14 -5.41 2.01 16.56
N PHE A 15 -4.28 2.65 16.21
CA PHE A 15 -3.11 1.95 15.67
C PHE A 15 -2.55 0.93 16.64
N SER A 16 -2.43 1.27 17.93
CA SER A 16 -1.97 0.34 18.97
C SER A 16 -2.90 -0.87 19.10
N PHE A 17 -4.21 -0.66 19.03
CA PHE A 17 -5.19 -1.74 18.99
C PHE A 17 -5.00 -2.62 17.74
N TYR A 18 -4.93 -2.05 16.54
CA TYR A 18 -4.81 -2.84 15.31
C TYR A 18 -3.47 -3.55 15.16
N ARG A 19 -2.37 -3.01 15.67
CA ARG A 19 -1.09 -3.73 15.72
C ARG A 19 -1.22 -5.06 16.48
N LYS A 20 -1.97 -5.09 17.58
CA LYS A 20 -2.25 -6.33 18.32
C LYS A 20 -3.12 -7.30 17.49
N GLN A 21 -4.18 -6.80 16.86
CA GLN A 21 -5.09 -7.63 16.05
C GLN A 21 -4.43 -8.24 14.81
N VAL A 22 -3.56 -7.46 14.17
CA VAL A 22 -2.75 -7.93 13.03
C VAL A 22 -1.87 -9.10 13.45
N VAL A 23 -1.21 -9.01 14.62
CA VAL A 23 -0.40 -10.12 15.15
C VAL A 23 -1.25 -11.35 15.40
N VAL A 24 -2.44 -11.20 15.97
CA VAL A 24 -3.39 -12.31 16.18
C VAL A 24 -3.76 -12.98 14.86
N SER A 25 -3.97 -12.19 13.80
CA SER A 25 -4.41 -12.69 12.50
C SER A 25 -3.29 -13.32 11.67
N LEU A 26 -2.10 -12.72 11.65
CA LEU A 26 -1.01 -13.10 10.74
C LEU A 26 0.03 -14.02 11.37
N LYS A 27 0.36 -13.84 12.67
CA LYS A 27 1.44 -14.62 13.31
C LYS A 27 1.22 -16.13 13.20
N PRO A 28 0.01 -16.69 13.40
CA PRO A 28 -0.21 -18.13 13.23
C PRO A 28 0.14 -18.61 11.82
N LEU A 29 -0.24 -17.85 10.78
CA LEU A 29 0.08 -18.18 9.38
C LEU A 29 1.56 -18.13 9.12
N VAL A 30 2.26 -17.13 9.66
CA VAL A 30 3.71 -17.03 9.54
C VAL A 30 4.39 -18.23 10.16
N LEU A 31 4.03 -18.60 11.39
CA LEU A 31 4.66 -19.73 12.07
C LEU A 31 4.39 -21.07 11.37
N GLU A 32 3.23 -21.22 10.70
CA GLU A 32 2.85 -22.44 10.01
C GLU A 32 3.47 -22.54 8.60
N TYR A 33 3.49 -21.44 7.83
CA TYR A 33 3.82 -21.49 6.40
C TYR A 33 5.15 -20.83 6.03
N TYR A 34 5.72 -19.96 6.88
CA TYR A 34 7.03 -19.34 6.67
C TYR A 34 7.70 -18.94 8.01
N PRO A 35 8.07 -19.92 8.86
CA PRO A 35 8.53 -19.66 10.22
C PRO A 35 9.81 -18.83 10.29
N ASP A 36 10.69 -18.96 9.29
CA ASP A 36 11.95 -18.20 9.19
C ASP A 36 11.74 -16.69 9.11
N LEU A 37 10.59 -16.23 8.61
CA LEU A 37 10.23 -14.81 8.63
C LEU A 37 10.19 -14.28 10.08
N PHE A 38 9.70 -15.08 11.01
CA PHE A 38 9.60 -14.71 12.43
C PHE A 38 10.91 -14.92 13.19
N THR A 39 11.64 -16.01 12.93
CA THR A 39 12.81 -16.40 13.72
C THR A 39 14.11 -15.75 13.22
N GLN A 40 14.32 -15.68 11.90
CA GLN A 40 15.57 -15.21 11.29
C GLN A 40 15.44 -13.81 10.68
N ARG A 41 14.24 -13.41 10.23
CA ARG A 41 14.01 -12.15 9.51
C ARG A 41 13.09 -11.19 10.27
N GLN A 42 13.37 -10.98 11.55
CA GLN A 42 12.50 -10.20 12.45
C GLN A 42 12.18 -8.78 11.93
N ASP A 43 13.10 -8.13 11.24
CA ASP A 43 12.85 -6.80 10.68
C ASP A 43 11.82 -6.83 9.55
N GLU A 44 11.87 -7.83 8.66
CA GLU A 44 10.87 -8.05 7.62
C GLU A 44 9.51 -8.40 8.24
N TYR A 45 9.48 -9.25 9.26
CA TYR A 45 8.26 -9.56 10.00
C TYR A 45 7.62 -8.30 10.61
N ARG A 46 8.42 -7.44 11.27
CA ARG A 46 7.93 -6.17 11.85
C ARG A 46 7.39 -5.23 10.76
N LYS A 47 8.06 -5.16 9.60
CA LYS A 47 7.57 -4.38 8.44
C LYS A 47 6.23 -4.89 7.96
N MET A 48 6.05 -6.21 7.85
CA MET A 48 4.78 -6.83 7.48
C MET A 48 3.67 -6.48 8.46
N MET A 49 3.91 -6.62 9.77
CA MET A 49 2.93 -6.26 10.79
C MET A 49 2.55 -4.78 10.72
N GLU A 50 3.53 -3.90 10.50
CA GLU A 50 3.30 -2.46 10.44
C GLU A 50 2.53 -2.03 9.18
N LEU A 51 2.85 -2.59 8.00
CA LEU A 51 2.07 -2.36 6.79
C LEU A 51 0.63 -2.87 6.97
N SER A 52 0.49 -4.02 7.60
CA SER A 52 -0.81 -4.61 7.87
C SER A 52 -1.66 -3.77 8.81
N ALA A 53 -1.07 -3.18 9.86
CA ALA A 53 -1.79 -2.26 10.74
C ALA A 53 -2.27 -1.01 9.99
N LYS A 54 -1.45 -0.44 9.09
CA LYS A 54 -1.85 0.70 8.25
C LYS A 54 -3.01 0.33 7.33
N MET A 55 -2.96 -0.82 6.66
CA MET A 55 -4.05 -1.28 5.79
C MET A 55 -5.31 -1.57 6.59
N THR A 56 -5.21 -2.09 7.82
CA THR A 56 -6.36 -2.27 8.71
C THR A 56 -7.01 -0.93 9.10
N VAL A 57 -6.23 0.13 9.35
CA VAL A 57 -6.77 1.49 9.61
C VAL A 57 -7.43 2.08 8.37
N VAL A 58 -6.81 1.96 7.20
CA VAL A 58 -7.40 2.44 5.93
C VAL A 58 -8.67 1.66 5.61
N GLY A 59 -8.67 0.35 5.84
CA GLY A 59 -9.82 -0.51 5.68
C GLY A 59 -10.98 -0.12 6.60
N HIS A 60 -10.68 0.21 7.86
CA HIS A 60 -11.68 0.73 8.81
C HIS A 60 -12.38 1.96 8.23
N ALA A 61 -11.58 2.95 7.82
CA ALA A 61 -12.12 4.17 7.24
C ALA A 61 -12.96 3.90 5.98
N CYS A 62 -12.50 3.03 5.09
CA CYS A 62 -13.20 2.70 3.84
C CYS A 62 -14.51 1.95 4.08
N ALA A 63 -14.56 1.04 5.05
CA ALA A 63 -15.79 0.34 5.42
C ALA A 63 -16.84 1.31 5.96
N GLU A 64 -16.45 2.24 6.85
CA GLU A 64 -17.35 3.24 7.41
C GLU A 64 -17.83 4.24 6.36
N ILE A 65 -16.96 4.69 5.44
CA ILE A 65 -17.33 5.53 4.30
C ILE A 65 -18.40 4.85 3.43
N ALA A 66 -18.28 3.52 3.24
CA ALA A 66 -19.25 2.74 2.50
C ALA A 66 -20.52 2.41 3.31
N GLY A 67 -20.62 2.85 4.57
CA GLY A 67 -21.80 2.63 5.43
C GLY A 67 -21.83 1.29 6.14
N PHE A 68 -20.71 0.59 6.27
CA PHE A 68 -20.62 -0.72 6.93
C PHE A 68 -19.80 -0.64 8.23
N PRO A 69 -20.22 -1.35 9.30
CA PRO A 69 -19.44 -1.41 10.53
C PRO A 69 -18.14 -2.20 10.33
N TYR A 70 -17.08 -1.80 11.03
CA TYR A 70 -15.77 -2.47 10.95
C TYR A 70 -15.58 -3.54 12.04
N ASP A 71 -16.32 -4.63 11.88
CA ASP A 71 -16.34 -5.80 12.77
C ASP A 71 -15.07 -6.67 12.70
N ALA A 72 -15.01 -7.70 13.55
CA ALA A 72 -13.85 -8.61 13.66
C ALA A 72 -13.49 -9.29 12.33
N ARG A 73 -14.51 -9.63 11.51
CA ARG A 73 -14.31 -10.23 10.19
C ARG A 73 -13.57 -9.25 9.26
N ARG A 74 -14.02 -8.00 9.22
CA ARG A 74 -13.37 -6.95 8.40
C ARG A 74 -11.97 -6.59 8.92
N GLN A 75 -11.74 -6.63 10.22
CA GLN A 75 -10.41 -6.46 10.81
C GLN A 75 -9.44 -7.56 10.38
N MET A 76 -9.91 -8.82 10.35
CA MET A 76 -9.13 -9.94 9.82
C MET A 76 -8.80 -9.72 8.33
N ILE A 77 -9.79 -9.37 7.50
CA ILE A 77 -9.61 -9.08 6.07
C ILE A 77 -8.57 -7.97 5.87
N GLY A 78 -8.67 -6.86 6.60
CA GLY A 78 -7.70 -5.76 6.53
C GLY A 78 -6.27 -6.21 6.90
N SER A 79 -6.14 -7.07 7.90
CA SER A 79 -4.86 -7.63 8.33
C SER A 79 -4.27 -8.56 7.28
N LEU A 80 -5.07 -9.47 6.72
CA LEU A 80 -4.67 -10.38 5.64
C LEU A 80 -4.27 -9.61 4.38
N PHE A 81 -5.06 -8.61 3.99
CA PHE A 81 -4.78 -7.78 2.83
C PHE A 81 -3.44 -7.05 2.97
N GLY A 82 -3.14 -6.47 4.13
CA GLY A 82 -1.86 -5.83 4.34
C GLY A 82 -0.67 -6.80 4.34
N GLY A 83 -0.84 -8.02 4.85
CA GLY A 83 0.16 -9.08 4.73
C GLY A 83 0.37 -9.50 3.27
N CYS A 84 -0.72 -9.59 2.51
CA CYS A 84 -0.68 -9.86 1.07
C CYS A 84 0.09 -8.78 0.32
N CYS A 85 -0.19 -7.49 0.57
CA CYS A 85 0.53 -6.38 -0.06
C CYS A 85 2.02 -6.41 0.28
N PHE A 86 2.39 -6.66 1.55
CA PHE A 86 3.78 -6.76 1.95
C PHE A 86 4.53 -7.83 1.17
N LEU A 87 3.95 -9.03 1.09
CA LEU A 87 4.56 -10.16 0.40
C LEU A 87 4.64 -9.89 -1.12
N ALA A 88 3.56 -9.38 -1.72
CA ALA A 88 3.52 -9.03 -3.14
C ALA A 88 4.59 -7.98 -3.50
N ASP A 89 4.64 -6.87 -2.76
CA ASP A 89 5.60 -5.79 -3.02
C ASP A 89 7.04 -6.30 -2.89
N SER A 90 7.31 -7.19 -1.94
CA SER A 90 8.65 -7.75 -1.76
C SER A 90 9.15 -8.58 -2.95
N PHE A 91 8.26 -9.27 -3.68
CA PHE A 91 8.66 -9.98 -4.91
C PHE A 91 9.08 -9.04 -6.03
N ILE A 92 8.50 -7.83 -6.05
CA ILE A 92 8.79 -6.79 -7.02
C ILE A 92 10.03 -5.97 -6.60
N ASP A 93 10.22 -5.80 -5.30
CA ASP A 93 11.16 -4.83 -4.76
C ASP A 93 12.47 -5.42 -4.21
N ASP A 94 12.47 -6.62 -3.63
CA ASP A 94 13.59 -7.06 -2.80
C ASP A 94 14.51 -8.10 -3.47
N PHE A 95 14.04 -8.77 -4.53
CA PHE A 95 14.71 -9.95 -5.10
C PHE A 95 15.27 -9.77 -6.52
N GLY A 96 15.33 -8.52 -6.99
CA GLY A 96 15.85 -8.20 -8.32
C GLY A 96 14.84 -8.42 -9.46
N LEU A 97 15.27 -8.05 -10.67
CA LEU A 97 14.37 -7.90 -11.81
C LEU A 97 13.85 -9.23 -12.37
N ASP A 98 14.69 -10.27 -12.40
CA ASP A 98 14.30 -11.59 -12.92
C ASP A 98 13.19 -12.22 -12.08
N VAL A 99 13.30 -12.10 -10.75
CA VAL A 99 12.26 -12.56 -9.82
C VAL A 99 10.99 -11.74 -9.98
N ALA A 100 11.11 -10.41 -10.14
CA ALA A 100 9.96 -9.55 -10.39
C ALA A 100 9.21 -9.92 -11.68
N ASN A 101 9.93 -10.15 -12.80
CA ASN A 101 9.32 -10.57 -14.06
C ASN A 101 8.64 -11.95 -13.93
N SER A 102 9.34 -12.94 -13.36
CA SER A 102 8.78 -14.29 -13.13
C SER A 102 7.54 -14.26 -12.22
N TYR A 103 7.55 -13.41 -11.19
CA TYR A 103 6.39 -13.19 -10.33
C TYR A 103 5.20 -12.61 -11.12
N ILE A 104 5.44 -11.57 -11.93
CA ILE A 104 4.38 -10.95 -12.74
C ILE A 104 3.75 -11.95 -13.72
N ASP A 105 4.57 -12.79 -14.37
CA ASP A 105 4.07 -13.80 -15.31
C ASP A 105 3.21 -14.85 -14.60
N ARG A 106 3.66 -15.33 -13.42
CA ARG A 106 2.87 -16.29 -12.62
C ARG A 106 1.60 -15.67 -12.03
N MET A 107 1.61 -14.38 -11.70
CA MET A 107 0.39 -13.67 -11.31
C MET A 107 -0.60 -13.51 -12.47
N ASP A 108 -0.11 -13.34 -13.70
CA ASP A 108 -0.95 -13.35 -14.91
C ASP A 108 -1.65 -14.70 -15.07
N ASP A 109 -0.91 -15.80 -14.90
CA ASP A 109 -1.45 -17.16 -14.93
C ASP A 109 -2.48 -17.39 -13.81
N LEU A 110 -2.23 -16.89 -12.58
CA LEU A 110 -3.20 -16.99 -11.49
C LEU A 110 -4.49 -16.25 -11.84
N LEU A 111 -4.42 -15.03 -12.36
CA LEU A 111 -5.59 -14.20 -12.64
C LEU A 111 -6.36 -14.64 -13.90
N THR A 112 -5.70 -15.29 -14.85
CA THR A 112 -6.31 -15.71 -16.13
C THR A 112 -6.72 -17.18 -16.14
N LYS A 113 -5.95 -18.06 -15.50
CA LYS A 113 -6.14 -19.52 -15.50
C LYS A 113 -6.47 -20.10 -14.12
N GLY A 114 -6.32 -19.33 -13.05
CA GLY A 114 -6.51 -19.81 -11.68
C GLY A 114 -5.36 -20.67 -11.16
N TRP A 115 -4.19 -20.62 -11.81
CA TRP A 115 -3.04 -21.47 -11.47
C TRP A 115 -1.87 -20.65 -10.92
N PHE A 116 -1.28 -21.07 -9.80
CA PHE A 116 -0.08 -20.46 -9.23
C PHE A 116 0.88 -21.54 -8.73
N GLU A 117 2.08 -21.59 -9.31
CA GLU A 117 3.12 -22.52 -8.89
C GLU A 117 3.88 -21.95 -7.68
N ILE A 118 3.86 -22.67 -6.56
CA ILE A 118 4.53 -22.29 -5.31
C ILE A 118 5.95 -22.85 -5.32
N GLN A 119 6.94 -21.97 -5.25
CA GLN A 119 8.37 -22.33 -5.30
C GLN A 119 9.10 -22.07 -3.98
N THR A 120 8.56 -21.21 -3.11
CA THR A 120 9.18 -20.82 -1.83
C THR A 120 8.18 -20.75 -0.69
N ASP A 121 8.66 -20.78 0.56
CA ASP A 121 7.81 -20.59 1.74
C ASP A 121 7.17 -19.19 1.78
N ARG A 122 7.85 -18.16 1.24
CA ARG A 122 7.26 -16.82 1.09
C ARG A 122 6.05 -16.86 0.16
N GLU A 123 6.18 -17.54 -0.97
CA GLU A 123 5.08 -17.74 -1.92
C GLU A 123 3.97 -18.61 -1.34
N LYS A 124 4.32 -19.62 -0.55
CA LYS A 124 3.35 -20.45 0.17
C LYS A 124 2.51 -19.60 1.12
N LEU A 125 3.15 -18.75 1.94
CA LEU A 125 2.44 -17.83 2.83
C LEU A 125 1.57 -16.84 2.05
N PHE A 126 2.09 -16.27 0.95
CA PHE A 126 1.33 -15.37 0.07
C PHE A 126 0.09 -16.04 -0.50
N TYR A 127 0.23 -17.25 -1.05
CA TYR A 127 -0.87 -18.02 -1.63
C TYR A 127 -1.93 -18.35 -0.59
N VAL A 128 -1.54 -18.78 0.62
CA VAL A 128 -2.48 -19.06 1.72
C VAL A 128 -3.27 -17.81 2.11
N ILE A 129 -2.61 -16.66 2.20
CA ILE A 129 -3.29 -15.40 2.53
C ILE A 129 -4.27 -14.99 1.43
N ILE A 130 -3.87 -15.07 0.14
CA ILE A 130 -4.77 -14.77 -0.98
C ILE A 130 -5.96 -15.71 -1.01
N ALA A 131 -5.74 -17.02 -0.85
CA ALA A 131 -6.82 -18.00 -0.83
C ALA A 131 -7.84 -17.70 0.27
N ARG A 132 -7.37 -17.28 1.46
CA ARG A 132 -8.26 -16.85 2.55
C ARG A 132 -9.02 -15.56 2.21
N LEU A 133 -8.36 -14.56 1.62
CA LEU A 133 -9.05 -13.35 1.15
C LEU A 133 -10.14 -13.66 0.12
N PHE A 134 -9.84 -14.55 -0.83
CA PHE A 134 -10.76 -14.96 -1.89
C PHE A 134 -11.91 -15.82 -1.35
N ALA A 135 -11.74 -16.50 -0.23
CA ALA A 135 -12.82 -17.19 0.46
C ALA A 135 -13.78 -16.22 1.18
N GLU A 136 -13.33 -15.00 1.52
CA GLU A 136 -14.15 -14.02 2.23
C GLU A 136 -15.09 -13.22 1.32
N ARG A 137 -14.79 -13.11 0.01
CA ARG A 137 -15.64 -12.39 -0.95
C ARG A 137 -15.65 -13.05 -2.31
N ASP A 138 -16.76 -12.87 -3.01
CA ASP A 138 -16.84 -13.23 -4.42
C ASP A 138 -15.90 -12.33 -5.25
N VAL A 139 -14.75 -12.87 -5.62
CA VAL A 139 -13.76 -12.19 -6.47
C VAL A 139 -14.21 -12.04 -7.92
N LEU A 140 -15.35 -12.66 -8.29
CA LEU A 140 -16.00 -12.46 -9.59
C LEU A 140 -16.97 -11.27 -9.57
N ASP A 141 -17.22 -10.65 -8.41
CA ASP A 141 -17.92 -9.36 -8.34
C ASP A 141 -17.26 -8.37 -9.32
N PRO A 142 -18.03 -7.69 -10.20
CA PRO A 142 -17.46 -6.87 -11.26
C PRO A 142 -16.51 -5.77 -10.77
N LEU A 143 -16.82 -5.13 -9.63
CA LEU A 143 -16.00 -4.03 -9.11
C LEU A 143 -14.71 -4.57 -8.48
N LEU A 144 -14.80 -5.61 -7.65
CA LEU A 144 -13.62 -6.22 -7.04
C LEU A 144 -12.71 -6.84 -8.10
N ARG A 145 -13.27 -7.61 -9.04
CA ARG A 145 -12.53 -8.20 -10.16
C ARG A 145 -11.80 -7.15 -10.98
N GLN A 146 -12.50 -6.09 -11.37
CA GLN A 146 -11.90 -5.01 -12.15
C GLN A 146 -10.80 -4.29 -11.37
N ALA A 147 -10.98 -4.05 -10.07
CA ALA A 147 -9.96 -3.43 -9.23
C ALA A 147 -8.70 -4.32 -9.12
N ILE A 148 -8.85 -5.64 -8.97
CA ILE A 148 -7.72 -6.60 -8.94
C ILE A 148 -6.96 -6.55 -10.26
N LEU A 149 -7.65 -6.64 -11.39
CA LEU A 149 -7.02 -6.61 -12.72
C LEU A 149 -6.30 -5.29 -13.00
N LEU A 150 -6.89 -4.15 -12.59
CA LEU A 150 -6.27 -2.85 -12.77
C LEU A 150 -5.07 -2.63 -11.84
N LEU A 151 -5.10 -3.19 -10.62
CA LEU A 151 -3.94 -3.23 -9.73
C LEU A 151 -2.80 -4.04 -10.36
N PHE A 152 -3.09 -5.24 -10.84
CA PHE A 152 -2.12 -6.09 -11.52
C PHE A 152 -1.51 -5.40 -12.74
N GLN A 153 -2.33 -4.77 -13.59
CA GLN A 153 -1.83 -4.00 -14.73
C GLN A 153 -0.93 -2.84 -14.30
N ALA A 154 -1.23 -2.16 -13.20
CA ALA A 154 -0.38 -1.11 -12.67
C ALA A 154 0.98 -1.66 -12.19
N GLN A 155 1.00 -2.81 -11.50
CA GLN A 155 2.22 -3.48 -11.09
C GLN A 155 3.05 -3.99 -12.29
N LYS A 156 2.41 -4.63 -13.28
CA LYS A 156 3.06 -5.09 -14.52
C LYS A 156 3.73 -3.95 -15.28
N ARG A 157 3.06 -2.79 -15.39
CA ARG A 157 3.65 -1.59 -16.00
C ARG A 157 4.84 -1.05 -15.21
N ASP A 158 4.74 -1.03 -13.88
CA ASP A 158 5.83 -0.59 -13.02
C ASP A 158 7.08 -1.46 -13.17
N VAL A 159 6.92 -2.78 -13.18
CA VAL A 159 8.01 -3.73 -13.45
C VAL A 159 8.59 -3.52 -14.85
N ALA A 160 7.75 -3.32 -15.87
CA ALA A 160 8.22 -3.04 -17.23
C ALA A 160 9.09 -1.77 -17.31
N PHE A 161 8.76 -0.71 -16.57
CA PHE A 161 9.59 0.50 -16.51
C PHE A 161 10.93 0.28 -15.83
N ARG A 162 11.02 -0.68 -14.91
CA ARG A 162 12.28 -1.08 -14.27
C ARG A 162 13.11 -1.95 -15.21
N SER A 163 12.47 -2.80 -16.02
CA SER A 163 13.15 -3.64 -17.02
C SER A 163 13.72 -2.84 -18.18
N ASP A 164 13.03 -1.79 -18.61
CA ASP A 164 13.50 -0.89 -19.67
C ASP A 164 13.33 0.59 -19.25
N PRO A 165 14.25 1.13 -18.43
CA PRO A 165 14.22 2.53 -18.03
C PRO A 165 14.40 3.51 -19.20
N GLU A 166 15.07 3.08 -20.27
CA GLU A 166 15.35 3.90 -21.46
C GLU A 166 14.08 4.15 -22.28
N SER A 167 13.11 3.22 -22.28
CA SER A 167 11.77 3.45 -22.83
C SER A 167 11.04 4.66 -22.23
N ILE A 168 11.40 5.04 -21.01
CA ILE A 168 10.89 6.23 -20.33
C ILE A 168 11.85 7.40 -20.54
N ARG A 169 13.15 7.23 -20.28
CA ARG A 169 14.14 8.32 -20.35
C ARG A 169 14.26 8.96 -21.74
N SER A 170 14.02 8.21 -22.79
CA SER A 170 13.99 8.70 -24.18
C SER A 170 12.81 9.63 -24.50
N ARG A 171 11.75 9.64 -23.67
CA ARG A 171 10.54 10.46 -23.90
C ARG A 171 10.74 11.91 -23.48
N PRO A 172 9.96 12.87 -24.00
CA PRO A 172 9.93 14.24 -23.49
C PRO A 172 9.60 14.27 -21.99
N ARG A 173 10.26 15.18 -21.23
CA ARG A 173 10.13 15.23 -19.76
C ARG A 173 8.68 15.32 -19.27
N ARG A 174 7.84 16.09 -19.96
CA ARG A 174 6.41 16.21 -19.62
C ARG A 174 5.68 14.87 -19.70
N GLU A 175 6.02 14.05 -20.68
CA GLU A 175 5.43 12.73 -20.88
C GLU A 175 5.95 11.73 -19.85
N GLN A 176 7.26 11.73 -19.57
CA GLN A 176 7.85 10.92 -18.50
C GLN A 176 7.11 11.14 -17.17
N LEU A 177 6.98 12.40 -16.76
CA LEU A 177 6.32 12.76 -15.51
C LEU A 177 4.83 12.38 -15.52
N ARG A 178 4.15 12.46 -16.66
CA ARG A 178 2.75 12.02 -16.80
C ARG A 178 2.64 10.52 -16.56
N ILE A 179 3.48 9.72 -17.21
CA ILE A 179 3.47 8.25 -17.12
C ILE A 179 3.79 7.80 -15.69
N LEU A 180 4.86 8.34 -15.09
CA LEU A 180 5.25 7.99 -13.72
C LEU A 180 4.17 8.39 -12.70
N ARG A 181 3.56 9.57 -12.87
CA ARG A 181 2.45 10.00 -12.01
C ARG A 181 1.24 9.09 -12.12
N GLU A 182 0.89 8.68 -13.33
CA GLU A 182 -0.21 7.77 -13.60
C GLU A 182 0.05 6.38 -13.00
N SER A 183 1.27 5.85 -13.16
CA SER A 183 1.71 4.60 -12.55
C SER A 183 1.57 4.64 -11.03
N ALA A 184 2.15 5.66 -10.38
CA ALA A 184 2.06 5.84 -8.93
C ALA A 184 0.59 5.94 -8.46
N ARG A 185 -0.21 6.76 -9.12
CA ARG A 185 -1.64 6.91 -8.82
C ARG A 185 -2.38 5.57 -8.88
N ASN A 186 -2.15 4.77 -9.93
CA ASN A 186 -2.90 3.55 -10.17
C ASN A 186 -2.51 2.42 -9.22
N ARG A 187 -1.23 2.26 -8.86
CA ARG A 187 -0.77 1.20 -7.94
C ARG A 187 -1.56 1.19 -6.62
N SER A 188 -1.47 2.26 -5.82
CA SER A 188 -2.19 2.28 -4.54
C SER A 188 -3.67 2.66 -4.69
N GLY A 189 -4.04 3.44 -5.71
CA GLY A 189 -5.45 3.76 -5.99
C GLY A 189 -6.29 2.51 -6.18
N HIS A 190 -5.82 1.56 -7.00
CA HIS A 190 -6.50 0.27 -7.18
C HIS A 190 -6.32 -0.64 -5.95
N ALA A 191 -5.18 -0.64 -5.26
CA ALA A 191 -5.03 -1.43 -4.03
C ALA A 191 -6.08 -1.07 -2.96
N ILE A 192 -6.37 0.21 -2.75
CA ILE A 192 -7.40 0.61 -1.78
C ILE A 192 -8.81 0.28 -2.27
N LEU A 193 -9.07 0.29 -3.58
CA LEU A 193 -10.33 -0.23 -4.12
C LEU A 193 -10.49 -1.73 -3.90
N VAL A 194 -9.42 -2.51 -4.10
CA VAL A 194 -9.41 -3.96 -3.83
C VAL A 194 -9.68 -4.22 -2.35
N LEU A 195 -8.97 -3.53 -1.45
CA LEU A 195 -9.23 -3.62 0.00
C LEU A 195 -10.69 -3.32 0.32
N THR A 196 -11.24 -2.24 -0.24
CA THR A 196 -12.64 -1.86 0.01
C THR A 196 -13.59 -2.93 -0.50
N GLY A 197 -13.38 -3.46 -1.71
CA GLY A 197 -14.20 -4.53 -2.30
C GLY A 197 -14.14 -5.83 -1.48
N PHE A 198 -13.01 -6.14 -0.83
CA PHE A 198 -12.95 -7.25 0.12
C PHE A 198 -13.78 -6.99 1.39
N LEU A 199 -13.85 -5.74 1.85
CA LEU A 199 -14.47 -5.39 3.12
C LEU A 199 -15.99 -5.27 3.04
N VAL A 200 -16.55 -4.78 1.94
CA VAL A 200 -17.97 -4.46 1.83
C VAL A 200 -18.64 -5.17 0.65
N PRO A 201 -19.92 -5.56 0.78
CA PRO A 201 -20.63 -6.27 -0.30
C PRO A 201 -20.90 -5.38 -1.53
N ALA A 202 -20.95 -4.06 -1.35
CA ALA A 202 -21.09 -3.11 -2.45
C ALA A 202 -20.45 -1.77 -2.05
N VAL A 203 -19.63 -1.21 -2.94
CA VAL A 203 -19.07 0.14 -2.78
C VAL A 203 -19.97 1.11 -3.53
N PRO A 204 -20.53 2.14 -2.87
CA PRO A 204 -21.31 3.15 -3.58
C PRO A 204 -20.47 3.83 -4.67
N LEU A 205 -20.97 3.83 -5.92
CA LEU A 205 -20.20 4.28 -7.10
C LEU A 205 -19.68 5.71 -6.97
N HIS A 206 -20.43 6.59 -6.31
CA HIS A 206 -20.03 7.98 -6.10
C HIS A 206 -18.82 8.12 -5.16
N TYR A 207 -18.53 7.13 -4.30
CA TYR A 207 -17.35 7.10 -3.45
C TYR A 207 -16.14 6.42 -4.09
N VAL A 208 -16.32 5.59 -5.12
CA VAL A 208 -15.22 4.87 -5.79
C VAL A 208 -14.10 5.82 -6.22
N SER A 209 -14.46 6.96 -6.83
CA SER A 209 -13.47 7.94 -7.27
C SER A 209 -12.70 8.59 -6.11
N MET A 210 -13.33 8.76 -4.94
CA MET A 210 -12.71 9.34 -3.74
C MET A 210 -11.85 8.32 -3.00
N ILE A 211 -12.30 7.07 -2.89
CA ILE A 211 -11.52 5.97 -2.30
C ILE A 211 -10.26 5.73 -3.14
N PHE A 212 -10.41 5.70 -4.47
CA PHE A 212 -9.27 5.65 -5.38
C PHE A 212 -8.33 6.86 -5.19
N LEU A 213 -8.87 8.07 -5.04
CA LEU A 213 -8.08 9.29 -4.81
C LEU A 213 -7.26 9.22 -3.51
N ALA A 214 -7.83 8.63 -2.45
CA ALA A 214 -7.15 8.40 -1.19
C ALA A 214 -5.99 7.41 -1.36
N GLY A 215 -6.20 6.28 -2.03
CA GLY A 215 -5.12 5.34 -2.37
C GLY A 215 -4.02 6.01 -3.21
N SER A 216 -4.40 6.77 -4.24
CA SER A 216 -3.44 7.54 -5.03
C SER A 216 -2.61 8.51 -4.18
N LEU A 217 -3.21 9.14 -3.17
CA LEU A 217 -2.50 10.03 -2.26
C LEU A 217 -1.52 9.25 -1.37
N ILE A 218 -1.89 8.06 -0.88
CA ILE A 218 -0.99 7.17 -0.13
C ILE A 218 0.27 6.90 -0.94
N MET A 219 0.15 6.50 -2.22
CA MET A 219 1.35 6.23 -3.03
C MET A 219 2.20 7.47 -3.26
N HIS A 220 1.61 8.65 -3.48
CA HIS A 220 2.41 9.87 -3.60
C HIS A 220 3.15 10.22 -2.30
N ILE A 221 2.51 10.04 -1.14
CA ILE A 221 3.17 10.23 0.15
C ILE A 221 4.30 9.21 0.35
N ASP A 222 4.07 7.96 -0.07
CA ASP A 222 5.04 6.88 0.04
C ASP A 222 6.25 7.12 -0.88
N ASP A 223 6.02 7.32 -2.17
CA ASP A 223 7.02 7.66 -3.19
C ASP A 223 7.93 8.82 -2.74
N HIS A 224 7.37 9.85 -2.11
CA HIS A 224 8.17 10.94 -1.55
C HIS A 224 9.12 10.49 -0.45
N GLY A 225 8.62 9.67 0.47
CA GLY A 225 9.39 9.19 1.60
C GLY A 225 10.49 8.20 1.21
N ASP A 226 10.39 7.56 0.04
CA ASP A 226 11.40 6.64 -0.52
C ASP A 226 12.23 7.28 -1.64
N CYS A 227 11.95 8.54 -2.00
CA CYS A 227 12.57 9.28 -3.09
C CYS A 227 14.10 9.11 -3.18
N TYR A 228 14.80 9.20 -2.04
CA TYR A 228 16.26 9.07 -2.01
C TYR A 228 16.73 7.62 -2.06
N SER A 229 16.08 6.70 -1.34
CA SER A 229 16.44 5.29 -1.39
C SER A 229 16.21 4.71 -2.78
N ASP A 230 15.07 5.03 -3.40
CA ASP A 230 14.73 4.57 -4.75
C ASP A 230 15.72 5.08 -5.79
N TYR A 231 16.13 6.34 -5.69
CA TYR A 231 17.06 6.94 -6.64
C TYR A 231 18.51 6.47 -6.42
N LEU A 232 19.00 6.53 -5.18
CA LEU A 232 20.42 6.32 -4.86
C LEU A 232 20.81 4.85 -4.74
N HIS A 233 19.91 4.00 -4.22
CA HIS A 233 20.25 2.60 -3.91
C HIS A 233 19.63 1.61 -4.91
N TYR A 234 18.45 1.92 -5.43
CA TYR A 234 17.72 0.99 -6.30
C TYR A 234 17.62 1.43 -7.77
N HIS A 235 18.14 2.62 -8.10
CA HIS A 235 18.08 3.22 -9.44
C HIS A 235 16.68 3.23 -10.09
N ARG A 236 15.63 3.29 -9.25
CA ARG A 236 14.23 3.27 -9.69
C ARG A 236 13.80 4.64 -10.16
N LEU A 237 12.97 4.66 -11.20
CA LEU A 237 12.31 5.86 -11.67
C LEU A 237 10.92 5.94 -11.04
N THR A 238 10.71 6.91 -10.16
CA THR A 238 9.41 7.15 -9.53
C THR A 238 8.94 8.57 -9.82
N TYR A 239 7.67 8.89 -9.58
CA TYR A 239 7.19 10.23 -9.92
C TYR A 239 7.89 11.29 -9.10
N LEU A 240 8.03 11.08 -7.79
CA LEU A 240 8.56 12.10 -6.91
C LEU A 240 10.07 12.19 -6.90
N ASN A 241 10.81 11.15 -7.28
CA ASN A 241 12.25 11.31 -7.50
C ASN A 241 12.61 11.94 -8.85
N GLN A 242 11.62 12.11 -9.75
CA GLN A 242 11.80 12.79 -11.04
C GLN A 242 11.30 14.24 -11.06
N VAL A 243 10.63 14.77 -10.05
CA VAL A 243 10.28 16.20 -10.06
C VAL A 243 11.44 17.06 -9.53
N ALA A 244 11.50 18.32 -9.97
CA ALA A 244 12.56 19.25 -9.56
C ALA A 244 12.52 19.55 -8.05
N ASP A 245 11.32 19.65 -7.48
CA ASP A 245 11.09 19.89 -6.04
C ASP A 245 10.05 18.88 -5.52
N PRO A 246 10.51 17.73 -4.98
CA PRO A 246 9.63 16.67 -4.49
C PRO A 246 8.74 17.13 -3.32
N GLU A 247 9.29 17.89 -2.36
CA GLU A 247 8.56 18.32 -1.17
C GLU A 247 7.45 19.31 -1.54
N ARG A 248 7.75 20.34 -2.36
CA ARG A 248 6.74 21.30 -2.82
C ARG A 248 5.69 20.63 -3.69
N THR A 249 6.09 19.69 -4.54
CA THR A 249 5.17 18.93 -5.38
C THR A 249 4.22 18.09 -4.54
N LEU A 250 4.73 17.34 -3.55
CA LEU A 250 3.89 16.55 -2.65
C LEU A 250 2.93 17.43 -1.86
N ARG A 251 3.39 18.56 -1.29
CA ARG A 251 2.53 19.49 -0.54
C ARG A 251 1.31 19.93 -1.35
N ARG A 252 1.52 20.30 -2.62
CA ARG A 252 0.44 20.70 -3.53
C ARG A 252 -0.53 19.55 -3.80
N ILE A 253 -0.02 18.35 -4.04
CA ILE A 253 -0.85 17.14 -4.25
C ILE A 253 -1.67 16.84 -3.00
N PHE A 254 -1.03 16.83 -1.84
CA PHE A 254 -1.66 16.57 -0.55
C PHE A 254 -2.79 17.53 -0.26
N GLN A 255 -2.55 18.85 -0.34
CA GLN A 255 -3.57 19.86 -0.08
C GLN A 255 -4.77 19.72 -1.03
N GLY A 256 -4.51 19.55 -2.33
CA GLY A 256 -5.58 19.39 -3.32
C GLY A 256 -6.39 18.11 -3.13
N HIS A 257 -5.75 16.99 -2.79
CA HIS A 257 -6.42 15.72 -2.55
C HIS A 257 -7.22 15.76 -1.24
N ILE A 258 -6.66 16.27 -0.14
CA ILE A 258 -7.37 16.39 1.16
C ILE A 258 -8.62 17.27 1.03
N ALA A 259 -8.54 18.41 0.33
CA ALA A 259 -9.70 19.26 0.09
C ALA A 259 -10.81 18.51 -0.67
N ARG A 260 -10.45 17.79 -1.74
CA ARG A 260 -11.40 16.99 -2.52
C ARG A 260 -12.00 15.84 -1.71
N LEU A 261 -11.20 15.15 -0.89
CA LEU A 261 -11.68 14.07 -0.02
C LEU A 261 -12.66 14.60 1.03
N ARG A 262 -12.38 15.77 1.64
CA ARG A 262 -13.30 16.39 2.60
C ARG A 262 -14.65 16.76 1.98
N GLN A 263 -14.63 17.24 0.74
CA GLN A 263 -15.83 17.67 0.01
C GLN A 263 -16.60 16.49 -0.62
N GLY A 264 -15.90 15.45 -1.05
CA GLY A 264 -16.49 14.35 -1.82
C GLY A 264 -16.86 13.10 -1.00
N LEU A 265 -16.35 12.96 0.22
CA LEU A 265 -16.69 11.86 1.14
C LEU A 265 -17.80 12.28 2.12
N PRO A 266 -18.63 11.33 2.59
CA PRO A 266 -19.69 11.63 3.53
C PRO A 266 -19.12 12.10 4.86
N GLU A 267 -19.85 12.97 5.56
CA GLU A 267 -19.48 13.36 6.91
C GLU A 267 -19.60 12.16 7.85
N GLY A 268 -18.61 11.97 8.73
CA GLY A 268 -18.61 10.88 9.70
C GLY A 268 -17.22 10.38 10.05
N SER A 269 -17.18 9.40 10.96
CA SER A 269 -15.96 8.83 11.53
C SER A 269 -15.02 8.25 10.46
N GLY A 270 -15.56 7.62 9.41
CA GLY A 270 -14.74 7.04 8.34
C GLY A 270 -13.95 8.10 7.56
N ARG A 271 -14.59 9.21 7.19
CA ARG A 271 -13.92 10.34 6.53
C ARG A 271 -12.84 10.93 7.44
N ASP A 272 -13.20 11.19 8.70
CA ASP A 272 -12.30 11.86 9.64
C ASP A 272 -11.09 10.98 9.97
N LEU A 273 -11.30 9.67 10.10
CA LEU A 273 -10.24 8.68 10.28
C LEU A 273 -9.30 8.63 9.08
N LEU A 274 -9.83 8.58 7.85
CA LEU A 274 -9.01 8.57 6.63
C LEU A 274 -8.14 9.83 6.52
N ILE A 275 -8.73 11.01 6.78
CA ILE A 275 -8.03 12.29 6.73
C ILE A 275 -6.95 12.36 7.82
N ALA A 276 -7.25 11.88 9.04
CA ALA A 276 -6.29 11.83 10.13
C ALA A 276 -5.10 10.90 9.80
N PHE A 277 -5.39 9.70 9.27
CA PHE A 277 -4.37 8.77 8.79
C PHE A 277 -3.48 9.39 7.70
N LEU A 278 -4.08 9.95 6.64
CA LEU A 278 -3.33 10.56 5.54
C LEU A 278 -2.46 11.72 6.01
N THR A 279 -2.96 12.54 6.94
CA THR A 279 -2.23 13.68 7.50
C THR A 279 -1.02 13.23 8.31
N LYS A 280 -1.21 12.24 9.20
CA LYS A 280 -0.10 11.70 9.98
C LYS A 280 0.89 10.94 9.08
N TYR A 281 0.42 10.16 8.10
CA TYR A 281 1.29 9.48 7.14
C TYR A 281 2.15 10.47 6.34
N PHE A 282 1.55 11.56 5.87
CA PHE A 282 2.26 12.66 5.22
C PHE A 282 3.37 13.24 6.10
N ALA A 283 3.07 13.55 7.37
CA ALA A 283 4.06 14.10 8.30
C ALA A 283 5.22 13.11 8.57
N THR A 284 4.90 11.83 8.80
CA THR A 284 5.90 10.78 9.03
C THR A 284 6.82 10.61 7.82
N ARG A 285 6.28 10.60 6.60
CA ARG A 285 7.05 10.40 5.37
C ARG A 285 7.85 11.66 4.96
N LEU A 286 7.39 12.86 5.30
CA LEU A 286 8.22 14.08 5.23
C LEU A 286 9.43 14.00 6.16
N LYS A 287 9.22 13.57 7.41
CA LYS A 287 10.32 13.39 8.38
C LYS A 287 11.33 12.37 7.86
N LYS A 288 10.86 11.22 7.36
CA LYS A 288 11.70 10.19 6.73
C LYS A 288 12.56 10.77 5.60
N HIS A 289 11.93 11.45 4.64
CA HIS A 289 12.62 12.06 3.50
C HIS A 289 13.75 13.01 3.94
N ARG A 290 13.47 13.88 4.93
CA ARG A 290 14.48 14.81 5.46
C ARG A 290 15.64 14.10 6.16
N LEU A 291 15.34 13.04 6.93
CA LEU A 291 16.38 12.24 7.58
C LEU A 291 17.27 11.53 6.55
N GLN A 292 16.69 10.88 5.54
CA GLN A 292 17.45 10.23 4.48
C GLN A 292 18.30 11.21 3.68
N LYS A 293 17.78 12.43 3.40
CA LYS A 293 18.54 13.49 2.74
C LYS A 293 19.80 13.87 3.51
N THR A 294 19.67 14.01 4.84
CA THR A 294 20.76 14.45 5.72
C THR A 294 21.77 13.34 6.00
N HIS A 295 21.30 12.13 6.27
CA HIS A 295 22.14 11.04 6.77
C HIS A 295 22.58 10.05 5.69
N ARG A 296 21.99 10.08 4.48
CA ARG A 296 22.26 9.14 3.36
C ARG A 296 22.13 7.65 3.73
N GLU A 297 21.47 7.33 4.83
CA GLU A 297 21.24 5.96 5.29
C GLU A 297 19.82 5.48 4.94
N LEU A 298 19.65 4.16 4.84
CA LEU A 298 18.36 3.48 4.67
C LEU A 298 17.50 3.63 5.93
N ALA A 299 16.83 4.78 6.08
CA ALA A 299 15.92 4.99 7.20
C ALA A 299 14.61 4.21 6.96
N TRP A 300 14.33 3.19 7.78
CA TRP A 300 12.96 2.69 7.93
C TRP A 300 12.23 3.56 8.95
N ALA A 301 11.12 4.19 8.54
CA ALA A 301 10.31 5.01 9.45
C ALA A 301 9.12 4.20 9.96
N VAL A 302 9.14 3.91 11.26
CA VAL A 302 7.97 3.42 11.99
C VAL A 302 6.92 4.54 12.03
N TYR A 303 5.64 4.18 11.94
CA TYR A 303 4.55 5.13 12.15
C TYR A 303 4.44 5.41 13.65
N ASP A 304 5.22 6.37 14.12
CA ASP A 304 5.17 6.88 15.51
C ASP A 304 4.21 8.06 15.65
#